data_AF-A0A3R9XL44-F1
#
_entry.id   AF-A0A3R9XL44-F1
#
_cell.length_a   1.000
_cell.length_b   1.000
_cell.length_c   1.000
_cell.angle_alpha   90.00
_cell.angle_beta   90.00
_cell.angle_gamma   90.00
#
_symmetry.space_group_name_H-M   'P 1'
#
loop_
_entity.id
_entity.type
_entity.pdbx_description
1 polymer ?
#
loop_
_entity_poly.entity_id
_entity_poly.type
_entity_poly.pdbx_seq_one_letter_code
_entity_poly.pdbx_strand_id
1 'polypeptide(L)'
;MDSDFHLRKVQTLSPKAAKIALRMLDADPNIPVESVLALRPALVERCSESHSFGTTDWMTIAAIDRPAIRRITERFESREQRHARLWVTSLRHESRKAPRSSFADSAYGSQSTSLPTKP
;
A
#
# COMPACT_ATOMS: atom_id res chain seq x y z
N MET A 1 11.01 -0.55 8.92
CA MET A 1 10.15 -0.07 10.03
C MET A 1 8.89 0.66 9.52
N ASP A 2 8.63 0.70 8.20
CA ASP A 2 7.51 1.47 7.63
C ASP A 2 6.17 0.70 7.59
N SER A 3 6.21 -0.63 7.55
CA SER A 3 5.01 -1.47 7.52
C SER A 3 4.13 -1.27 8.76
N ASP A 4 4.73 -1.15 9.95
CA ASP A 4 4.02 -0.94 11.23
C ASP A 4 3.30 0.42 11.29
N PHE A 5 3.89 1.46 10.68
CA PHE A 5 3.27 2.77 10.59
C PHE A 5 2.01 2.74 9.72
N HIS A 6 2.09 2.06 8.57
CA HIS A 6 0.94 1.90 7.69
C HIS A 6 -0.12 0.96 8.28
N LEU A 7 0.29 -0.08 9.01
CA LEU A 7 -0.60 -0.97 9.75
C LEU A 7 -1.44 -0.19 10.79
N ARG A 8 -0.80 0.68 11.57
CA ARG A 8 -1.50 1.58 12.51
C ARG A 8 -2.44 2.54 11.78
N LYS A 9 -2.04 3.04 10.61
CA LYS A 9 -2.91 3.91 9.79
C LYS A 9 -4.11 3.18 9.19
N VAL A 10 -4.08 1.85 9.02
CA VAL A 10 -5.28 1.10 8.60
C VAL A 10 -6.42 1.29 9.60
N GLN A 11 -6.12 1.35 10.90
CA GLN A 11 -7.13 1.55 11.95
C GLN A 11 -7.86 2.90 11.84
N THR A 12 -7.22 3.90 11.22
CA THR A 12 -7.85 5.22 11.00
C THR A 12 -8.88 5.20 9.86
N LEU A 13 -8.82 4.21 8.96
CA LEU A 13 -9.80 4.06 7.90
C LEU A 13 -11.15 3.61 8.48
N SER A 14 -12.24 4.11 7.92
CA SER A 14 -13.54 3.45 8.13
C SER A 14 -13.53 2.08 7.45
N PRO A 15 -14.35 1.11 7.91
CA PRO A 15 -14.42 -0.21 7.27
C PRO A 15 -14.69 -0.16 5.76
N LYS A 16 -15.54 0.78 5.32
CA LYS A 16 -15.80 1.02 3.89
C LYS A 16 -14.59 1.60 3.15
N ALA A 17 -13.91 2.59 3.75
CA ALA A 17 -12.70 3.15 3.18
C ALA A 17 -11.57 2.11 3.08
N ALA A 18 -11.46 1.20 4.05
CA ALA A 18 -10.49 0.10 4.01
C ALA A 18 -10.75 -0.84 2.81
N LYS A 19 -12.01 -1.13 2.49
CA LYS A 19 -12.36 -1.93 1.30
C LYS A 19 -11.98 -1.23 0.00
N ILE A 20 -12.26 0.06 -0.10
CA ILE A 20 -11.92 0.88 -1.28
C ILE A 20 -10.39 0.97 -1.42
N ALA A 21 -9.67 1.20 -0.32
CA ALA A 21 -8.21 1.26 -0.31
C ALA A 21 -7.58 -0.06 -0.74
N LEU A 22 -8.11 -1.21 -0.27
CA LEU A 22 -7.66 -2.53 -0.69
C LEU A 22 -7.79 -2.72 -2.21
N ARG A 23 -8.91 -2.28 -2.81
CA ARG A 23 -9.12 -2.35 -4.26
C ARG A 23 -8.19 -1.43 -5.03
N MET A 24 -8.01 -0.20 -4.53
CA MET A 24 -7.04 0.74 -5.10
C MET A 24 -5.60 0.23 -5.05
N LEU A 25 -5.23 -0.48 -3.99
CA LEU A 25 -3.91 -1.12 -3.86
C LEU A 25 -3.75 -2.25 -4.86
N ASP A 26 -4.72 -3.17 -4.92
CA ASP A 26 -4.69 -4.34 -5.81
C ASP A 26 -4.65 -3.93 -7.28
N ALA A 27 -5.24 -2.79 -7.63
CA ALA A 27 -5.28 -2.27 -9.00
C ALA A 27 -4.08 -1.38 -9.38
N ASP A 28 -3.19 -1.03 -8.44
CA ASP A 28 -2.12 -0.06 -8.69
C ASP A 28 -0.74 -0.73 -8.91
N PRO A 29 -0.21 -0.72 -10.15
CA PRO A 29 1.08 -1.32 -10.46
C PRO A 29 2.27 -0.53 -9.88
N ASN A 30 2.07 0.69 -9.38
CA ASN A 30 3.15 1.52 -8.86
C ASN A 30 3.45 1.26 -7.37
N ILE A 31 2.66 0.44 -6.70
CA ILE A 31 2.87 0.09 -5.29
C ILE A 31 3.63 -1.24 -5.22
N PRO A 32 4.74 -1.33 -4.47
CA PRO A 32 5.50 -2.56 -4.33
C PRO A 32 4.64 -3.70 -3.81
N VAL A 33 4.80 -4.90 -4.37
CA VAL A 33 3.97 -6.07 -4.02
C VAL A 33 4.13 -6.44 -2.54
N GLU A 34 5.31 -6.21 -1.97
CA GLU A 34 5.63 -6.45 -0.57
C GLU A 34 4.79 -5.57 0.35
N SER A 35 4.55 -4.33 -0.06
CA SER A 35 3.67 -3.41 0.68
C SER A 35 2.22 -3.88 0.62
N VAL A 36 1.76 -4.38 -0.52
CA VAL A 36 0.42 -4.96 -0.67
C VAL A 36 0.29 -6.19 0.23
N LEU A 37 1.25 -7.12 0.19
CA LEU A 37 1.24 -8.33 1.00
C LEU A 37 1.25 -8.04 2.51
N ALA A 38 2.02 -7.04 2.95
CA ALA A 38 2.07 -6.65 4.36
C ALA A 38 0.77 -5.99 4.85
N LEU A 39 0.10 -5.20 4.01
CA LEU A 39 -1.06 -4.40 4.41
C LEU A 39 -2.40 -5.11 4.18
N ARG A 40 -2.45 -6.09 3.28
CA ARG A 40 -3.67 -6.81 2.92
C ARG A 40 -4.39 -7.43 4.13
N PRO A 41 -3.72 -8.16 5.06
CA PRO A 41 -4.41 -8.77 6.18
C PRO A 41 -5.15 -7.75 7.05
N ALA A 42 -4.49 -6.64 7.42
CA ALA A 42 -5.08 -5.58 8.23
C ALA A 42 -6.24 -4.87 7.53
N LEU A 43 -6.14 -4.65 6.21
CA LEU A 43 -7.23 -4.05 5.43
C LEU A 43 -8.43 -4.99 5.31
N VAL A 44 -8.20 -6.30 5.16
CA VAL A 44 -9.26 -7.32 5.13
C VAL A 44 -9.97 -7.40 6.46
N GLU A 45 -9.21 -7.46 7.57
CA GLU A 45 -9.76 -7.42 8.92
C GLU A 45 -10.62 -6.16 9.13
N ARG A 46 -10.06 -4.99 8.86
CA ARG A 46 -10.77 -3.72 9.04
C ARG A 46 -12.02 -3.60 8.17
N CYS A 47 -12.00 -4.13 6.94
CA CYS A 47 -13.17 -4.05 6.06
C CYS A 47 -14.29 -5.02 6.48
N SER A 48 -13.96 -6.10 7.20
CA SER A 48 -14.94 -7.07 7.70
C SER A 48 -15.87 -6.49 8.77
N GLU A 49 -15.45 -5.42 9.44
CA GLU A 49 -16.25 -4.68 10.43
C GLU A 49 -17.38 -3.85 9.79
N SER A 50 -17.46 -3.79 8.46
CA SER A 50 -18.52 -3.05 7.77
C SER A 50 -19.85 -3.79 7.84
N HIS A 51 -20.89 -3.14 8.39
CA HIS A 51 -22.22 -3.74 8.51
C HIS A 51 -22.89 -4.05 7.16
N SER A 52 -22.57 -3.30 6.10
CA SER A 52 -23.02 -3.59 4.73
C SER A 52 -22.37 -2.67 3.69
N PHE A 53 -22.18 -3.19 2.48
CA PHE A 53 -21.82 -2.43 1.29
C PHE A 53 -23.07 -2.21 0.43
N GLY A 54 -23.43 -0.95 0.20
CA GLY A 54 -24.55 -0.59 -0.66
C GLY A 54 -24.17 -0.58 -2.14
N THR A 55 -25.15 -0.45 -3.03
CA THR A 55 -24.95 -0.41 -4.48
C THR A 55 -23.90 0.64 -4.90
N THR A 56 -23.93 1.83 -4.30
CA THR A 56 -22.96 2.91 -4.57
C THR A 56 -21.53 2.52 -4.19
N ASP A 57 -21.35 1.77 -3.09
CA ASP A 57 -20.04 1.27 -2.67
C ASP A 57 -19.50 0.24 -3.68
N TRP A 58 -20.37 -0.63 -4.20
CA TRP A 58 -19.99 -1.59 -5.24
C TRP A 58 -19.69 -0.95 -6.58
N MET A 59 -20.46 0.06 -6.99
CA MET A 59 -20.16 0.84 -8.20
C MET A 59 -18.82 1.55 -8.10
N THR A 60 -18.47 2.06 -6.91
CA THR A 60 -17.15 2.64 -6.62
C THR A 60 -16.04 1.61 -6.83
N ILE A 61 -16.20 0.41 -6.27
CA ILE A 61 -15.22 -0.66 -6.41
C ILE A 61 -15.06 -1.05 -7.89
N ALA A 62 -16.17 -1.21 -8.61
CA ALA A 62 -16.16 -1.55 -10.03
C ALA A 62 -15.48 -0.45 -10.89
N ALA A 63 -15.65 0.82 -10.55
CA ALA A 63 -15.02 1.94 -11.24
C ALA A 63 -13.49 1.99 -11.01
N ILE A 64 -13.00 1.49 -9.88
CA ILE A 64 -11.57 1.34 -9.59
C ILE A 64 -10.98 0.21 -10.43
N ASP A 65 -11.64 -0.94 -10.46
CA ASP A 65 -11.19 -2.11 -11.22
C ASP A 65 -11.26 -1.89 -12.74
N ARG A 66 -12.15 -1.01 -13.21
CA ARG A 66 -12.35 -0.69 -14.63
C ARG A 66 -12.40 0.83 -14.86
N PRO A 67 -11.24 1.49 -15.05
CA PRO A 67 -11.18 2.95 -15.21
C PRO A 67 -11.94 3.49 -16.43
N ALA A 68 -12.31 2.65 -17.41
CA ALA A 68 -13.20 3.05 -18.52
C ALA A 68 -14.61 3.48 -18.07
N ILE A 69 -15.07 3.00 -16.90
CA ILE A 69 -16.39 3.33 -16.30
C ILE A 69 -16.34 4.68 -15.55
N ARG A 70 -15.14 5.21 -15.29
CA ARG A 70 -14.89 6.37 -14.42
C ARG A 70 -15.49 7.68 -14.93
N ARG A 71 -15.75 7.83 -16.24
CA ARG A 71 -16.32 9.07 -16.82
C ARG A 71 -17.71 9.43 -16.27
N ILE A 72 -18.45 8.48 -15.69
CA ILE A 72 -19.81 8.71 -15.18
C ILE A 72 -19.80 9.11 -13.69
N THR A 73 -18.78 8.70 -12.93
CA THR A 73 -18.73 8.88 -11.46
C THR A 73 -17.84 10.04 -11.01
N GLU A 74 -17.18 10.74 -11.92
CA GLU A 74 -16.20 11.81 -11.61
C GLU A 74 -16.79 13.01 -10.83
N ARG A 75 -18.12 13.19 -10.79
CA ARG A 75 -18.73 14.37 -10.15
C ARG A 75 -18.90 14.27 -8.64
N PHE A 76 -18.87 13.07 -8.04
CA PHE A 76 -19.13 12.93 -6.60
C PHE A 76 -18.16 11.92 -5.97
N GLU A 77 -17.20 12.44 -5.21
CA GLU A 77 -16.35 11.64 -4.33
C GLU A 77 -16.97 11.61 -2.92
N SER A 78 -17.39 10.42 -2.48
CA SER A 78 -17.81 10.16 -1.09
C SER A 78 -16.66 10.35 -0.11
N ARG A 79 -16.99 10.53 1.17
CA ARG A 79 -16.00 10.67 2.25
C ARG A 79 -15.07 9.45 2.32
N GLU A 80 -15.63 8.25 2.15
CA GLU A 80 -14.91 6.98 2.19
C GLU A 80 -13.94 6.84 1.02
N GLN A 81 -14.39 7.20 -0.20
CA GLN A 81 -13.53 7.25 -1.39
C GLN A 81 -12.38 8.23 -1.20
N ARG A 82 -12.67 9.44 -0.73
CA ARG A 82 -11.66 10.47 -0.47
C ARG A 82 -10.64 9.99 0.56
N HIS A 83 -11.11 9.38 1.65
CA HIS A 83 -10.23 8.89 2.70
C HIS A 83 -9.31 7.77 2.18
N ALA A 84 -9.85 6.80 1.45
CA ALA A 84 -9.07 5.75 0.80
C ALA A 84 -8.03 6.33 -0.17
N ARG A 85 -8.44 7.26 -1.04
CA ARG A 85 -7.55 7.90 -2.02
C ARG A 85 -6.38 8.63 -1.34
N LEU A 86 -6.66 9.42 -0.31
CA LEU A 86 -5.61 10.14 0.44
C LEU A 86 -4.64 9.17 1.13
N TRP A 87 -5.17 8.09 1.70
CA TRP A 87 -4.35 7.07 2.35
C TRP A 87 -3.43 6.34 1.36
N VAL A 88 -3.97 5.87 0.21
CA VAL A 88 -3.16 5.21 -0.83
C VAL A 88 -2.13 6.17 -1.43
N THR A 89 -2.50 7.44 -1.61
CA THR A 89 -1.58 8.47 -2.10
C THR A 89 -0.42 8.69 -1.11
N SER A 90 -0.70 8.71 0.20
CA SER A 90 0.33 8.78 1.24
C SER A 90 1.29 7.59 1.15
N LEU A 91 0.78 6.38 0.95
CA LEU A 91 1.62 5.18 0.78
C LEU A 91 2.53 5.28 -0.46
N ARG A 92 2.00 5.74 -1.60
CA ARG A 92 2.79 5.96 -2.83
C ARG A 92 3.90 6.99 -2.65
N HIS A 93 3.68 8.04 -1.87
CA HIS A 93 4.69 9.05 -1.62
C HIS A 93 5.83 8.50 -0.75
N GLU A 94 5.51 7.74 0.28
CA GLU A 94 6.50 7.15 1.18
C GLU A 94 7.28 6.01 0.51
N SER A 95 6.63 5.15 -0.28
CA SER A 95 7.30 4.13 -1.08
C SER A 95 8.32 4.70 -2.08
N ARG A 96 8.13 5.94 -2.55
CA ARG A 96 9.07 6.63 -3.45
C ARG A 96 10.20 7.33 -2.70
N LYS A 97 10.00 7.68 -1.42
CA LYS A 97 11.01 8.31 -0.57
C LYS A 97 11.91 7.29 0.13
N ALA A 98 11.40 6.09 0.41
CA ALA A 98 12.21 5.02 0.95
C ALA A 98 13.38 4.78 -0.03
N PRO A 99 14.63 5.12 0.34
CA PRO A 99 15.76 4.77 -0.51
C PRO A 99 15.69 3.26 -0.66
N ARG A 100 15.79 2.76 -1.90
CA ARG A 100 15.96 1.34 -2.17
C ARG A 100 17.13 0.90 -1.30
N SER A 101 16.86 0.29 -0.15
CA SER A 101 17.91 -0.05 0.80
C SER A 101 18.83 -0.98 0.05
N SER A 102 20.07 -0.52 -0.14
CA SER A 102 21.17 -1.23 -0.77
C SER A 102 21.22 -2.65 -0.19
N PHE A 103 20.65 -3.61 -0.91
CA PHE A 103 20.93 -5.03 -0.72
C PHE A 103 22.32 -5.38 -1.29
N ALA A 104 23.16 -4.38 -1.62
CA ALA A 104 24.45 -4.55 -2.28
C ALA A 104 25.66 -4.41 -1.33
N ASP A 105 25.48 -4.04 -0.05
CA ASP A 105 26.61 -3.82 0.87
C ASP A 105 26.92 -4.98 1.84
N SER A 106 26.34 -6.18 1.66
CA SER A 106 26.53 -7.29 2.61
C SER A 106 27.16 -8.57 2.03
N ALA A 107 27.79 -8.51 0.85
CA ALA A 107 28.39 -9.71 0.22
C ALA A 107 29.93 -9.72 0.10
N TYR A 108 30.65 -8.65 0.45
CA TYR A 108 32.12 -8.65 0.40
C TYR A 108 32.74 -8.03 1.67
N GLY A 109 32.54 -8.71 2.79
CA GLY A 109 33.36 -8.52 3.98
C GLY A 109 34.70 -9.24 3.83
N SER A 110 35.76 -8.46 3.61
CA SER A 110 37.12 -8.64 4.12
C SER A 110 37.67 -10.06 4.33
N GLN A 111 38.59 -10.48 3.45
CA GLN A 111 39.77 -11.23 3.89
C GLN A 111 41.03 -10.57 3.34
N SER A 112 41.57 -9.63 4.12
CA SER A 112 42.95 -9.18 4.03
C SER A 112 43.83 -10.24 4.68
N THR A 113 44.40 -11.15 3.89
CA THR A 113 45.48 -12.04 4.36
C THR A 113 46.82 -11.41 3.97
N SER A 114 47.34 -10.55 4.84
CA SER A 114 48.74 -10.13 4.83
C SER A 114 49.58 -11.23 5.50
N LEU A 115 50.42 -11.92 4.72
CA LEU A 115 51.46 -12.82 5.23
C LEU A 115 52.77 -12.06 5.40
N PRO A 116 53.46 -12.16 6.55
CA PRO A 116 54.80 -11.63 6.71
C PRO A 116 55.84 -12.67 6.27
N THR A 117 56.80 -12.27 5.44
CA THR A 117 58.02 -13.05 5.18
C THR A 117 59.22 -12.25 5.68
N LYS A 118 59.95 -12.84 6.62
CA LYS A 118 61.24 -12.41 7.16
C LYS A 118 62.01 -13.70 7.53
N PRO A 119 63.35 -13.74 7.61
CA PRO A 119 64.39 -12.79 7.20
C PRO A 119 65.07 -13.13 5.87
#